data_AF-A0A4Y9Z2H5-F1
#
_entry.id   AF-A0A4Y9Z2H5-F1
#
_cell.length_a   1.000
_cell.length_b   1.000
_cell.length_c   1.000
_cell.angle_alpha   90.00
_cell.angle_beta   90.00
_cell.angle_gamma   90.00
#
_symmetry.space_group_name_H-M   'P 1'
#
loop_
_entity.id
_entity.type
_entity.pdbx_description
1 polymer ?
#
loop_
_entity_poly.entity_id
_entity_poly.type
_entity_poly.pdbx_seq_one_letter_code
_entity_poly.pdbx_strand_id
1 'polypeptide(L)'
;MPLKIMSHSSRWATVPEEVADKVSRSGNGLLVRYSPQQHILNHPATGWFLTHGGHNSIIEAICAGVPMICWPFSFDQPLNAIHLTENLNVAYEIFQGRTGPGLKPIHRLGKAPEGTLDSVKEEAREILLNAFGEDGIRKRENVQALRQRTLDARSKRGTSTHDIHVFLDTL
;
A
#
# COMPACT_ATOMS: atom_id res chain seq x y z
N MET A 1 1.15 -2.31 -21.37
CA MET A 1 0.56 -2.60 -20.04
C MET A 1 1.61 -2.33 -18.96
N PRO A 2 1.25 -1.88 -17.75
CA PRO A 2 2.23 -1.63 -16.68
C PRO A 2 2.89 -2.94 -16.22
N LEU A 3 4.18 -2.88 -15.88
CA LEU A 3 4.91 -3.98 -15.25
C LEU A 3 4.40 -4.21 -13.82
N LYS A 4 4.23 -5.48 -13.43
CA LYS A 4 3.78 -5.89 -12.10
C LYS A 4 4.89 -6.72 -11.45
N ILE A 5 5.47 -6.22 -10.37
CA ILE A 5 6.49 -6.95 -9.60
C ILE A 5 5.81 -7.53 -8.36
N MET A 6 5.88 -8.85 -8.20
CA MET A 6 5.33 -9.57 -7.05
C MET A 6 6.48 -10.25 -6.31
N SER A 7 6.69 -9.86 -5.05
CA SER A 7 7.72 -10.45 -4.18
C SER A 7 7.10 -11.39 -3.14
N HIS A 8 7.73 -12.54 -2.89
CA HIS A 8 7.29 -13.50 -1.87
C HIS A 8 8.42 -13.88 -0.89
N SER A 9 8.85 -12.91 -0.08
CA SER A 9 10.04 -13.03 0.79
C SER A 9 9.89 -14.02 1.95
N SER A 10 8.66 -14.39 2.34
CA SER A 10 8.46 -15.36 3.40
C SER A 10 8.99 -16.73 2.97
N ARG A 11 9.83 -17.34 3.80
CA ARG A 11 10.28 -18.73 3.62
C ARG A 11 9.14 -19.75 3.62
N TRP A 12 7.98 -19.35 4.15
CA TRP A 12 6.76 -20.15 4.22
C TRP A 12 5.78 -19.88 3.08
N ALA A 13 6.08 -18.91 2.22
CA ALA A 13 5.21 -18.62 1.07
C ALA A 13 5.43 -19.68 -0.01
N THR A 14 4.37 -20.43 -0.31
CA THR A 14 4.30 -21.33 -1.45
C THR A 14 3.47 -20.67 -2.53
N VAL A 15 4.09 -20.34 -3.67
CA VAL A 15 3.37 -19.86 -4.85
C VAL A 15 3.04 -21.08 -5.71
N PRO A 16 1.75 -21.38 -5.98
CA PRO A 16 1.38 -22.49 -6.85
C PRO A 16 1.98 -22.33 -8.25
N GLU A 17 2.39 -23.43 -8.87
CA GLU A 17 3.00 -23.42 -10.21
C GLU A 17 2.07 -22.77 -11.25
N GLU A 18 0.76 -23.06 -11.17
CA GLU A 18 -0.26 -22.42 -12.01
C GLU A 18 -0.24 -20.89 -11.91
N VAL A 19 0.01 -20.34 -10.71
CA VAL A 19 0.09 -18.89 -10.50
C VAL A 19 1.39 -18.35 -11.08
N ALA A 20 2.52 -19.02 -10.88
CA ALA A 20 3.81 -18.61 -11.45
C ALA A 20 3.76 -18.61 -12.99
N ASP A 21 3.18 -19.66 -13.58
CA ASP A 21 2.94 -19.78 -15.01
C ASP A 21 2.07 -18.66 -15.55
N LYS A 22 0.98 -18.34 -14.84
CA LYS A 22 0.08 -17.25 -15.21
C LYS A 22 0.80 -15.89 -15.21
N VAL A 23 1.67 -15.66 -14.23
CA VAL A 23 2.50 -14.44 -14.17
C VAL A 23 3.48 -14.41 -15.35
N SER A 24 4.19 -15.52 -15.62
CA SER A 24 5.13 -15.63 -16.73
C SER A 24 4.46 -15.36 -18.09
N ARG A 25 3.32 -16.00 -18.36
CA ARG A 25 2.56 -15.84 -19.62
C ARG A 25 1.92 -14.47 -19.79
N SER A 26 1.81 -13.67 -18.73
CA SER A 26 1.20 -12.33 -18.82
C SER A 26 2.03 -11.33 -19.64
N GLY A 27 3.33 -11.58 -19.83
CA GLY A 27 4.25 -10.71 -20.57
C GLY A 27 4.59 -9.39 -19.85
N ASN A 28 3.97 -9.11 -18.70
CA ASN A 28 4.21 -7.91 -17.90
C ASN A 28 4.21 -8.18 -16.39
N GLY A 29 4.43 -9.43 -15.99
CA GLY A 29 4.49 -9.88 -14.61
C GLY A 29 5.86 -10.44 -14.28
N LEU A 30 6.41 -10.04 -13.14
CA LEU A 30 7.68 -10.53 -12.62
C LEU A 30 7.47 -11.06 -11.20
N LEU A 31 7.64 -12.37 -11.02
CA LEU A 31 7.61 -13.03 -9.71
C LEU A 31 9.04 -13.19 -9.19
N VAL A 32 9.34 -12.64 -8.01
CA VAL A 32 10.67 -12.72 -7.39
C VAL A 32 10.56 -13.14 -5.93
N ARG A 33 11.60 -13.81 -5.42
CA ARG A 33 11.63 -14.19 -4.01
C ARG A 33 11.80 -12.98 -3.10
N TYR A 34 12.61 -12.01 -3.51
CA TYR A 34 12.81 -10.76 -2.80
C TYR A 34 12.99 -9.64 -3.81
N SER A 35 12.54 -8.44 -3.46
CA SER A 35 12.72 -7.26 -4.26
C SER A 35 13.28 -6.13 -3.40
N PRO A 36 14.21 -5.30 -3.91
CA PRO A 36 14.75 -4.18 -3.17
C PRO A 36 13.70 -3.05 -3.10
N GLN A 37 12.75 -3.18 -2.16
CA GLN A 37 11.53 -2.36 -2.08
C GLN A 37 11.81 -0.85 -2.17
N GLN A 38 12.80 -0.34 -1.41
CA GLN A 38 13.15 1.08 -1.43
C GLN A 38 13.65 1.53 -2.82
N HIS A 39 14.42 0.70 -3.52
CA HIS A 39 14.87 1.03 -4.89
C HIS A 39 13.71 1.03 -5.88
N ILE A 40 12.78 0.08 -5.75
CA ILE A 40 11.58 0.03 -6.60
C ILE A 40 10.69 1.24 -6.33
N LEU A 41 10.41 1.56 -5.06
CA LEU A 41 9.57 2.71 -4.71
C LEU A 41 10.16 4.03 -5.21
N ASN A 42 11.49 4.20 -5.16
CA ASN A 42 12.16 5.40 -5.68
C ASN A 42 12.36 5.40 -7.21
N HIS A 43 11.99 4.34 -7.92
CA HIS A 43 12.12 4.29 -9.36
C HIS A 43 11.02 5.14 -10.03
N PRO A 44 11.35 6.01 -11.01
CA PRO A 44 10.38 6.94 -11.62
C PRO A 44 9.23 6.26 -12.35
N ALA A 45 9.41 5.00 -12.77
CA ALA A 45 8.33 4.21 -13.38
C ALA A 45 7.31 3.64 -12.38
N THR A 46 7.54 3.76 -11.07
CA THR A 46 6.65 3.21 -10.04
C THR A 46 5.39 4.07 -9.89
N GLY A 47 4.29 3.54 -10.40
CA GLY A 47 2.99 4.20 -10.36
C GLY A 47 2.26 4.00 -9.02
N TRP A 48 2.12 2.76 -8.58
CA TRP A 48 1.28 2.38 -7.43
C TRP A 48 1.95 1.28 -6.63
N PHE A 49 1.73 1.29 -5.32
CA PHE A 49 2.22 0.24 -4.43
C PHE A 49 1.05 -0.54 -3.81
N LEU A 50 0.87 -1.79 -4.24
CA LEU A 50 -0.03 -2.73 -3.57
C LEU A 50 0.68 -3.26 -2.32
N THR A 51 0.14 -2.95 -1.15
CA THR A 51 0.80 -3.24 0.13
C THR A 51 -0.20 -3.75 1.15
N HIS A 52 0.25 -4.62 2.04
CA HIS A 52 -0.51 -4.99 3.23
C HIS A 52 -0.77 -3.83 4.21
N GLY A 53 -0.12 -2.67 4.09
CA GLY A 53 -0.33 -1.55 5.02
C GLY A 53 0.43 -1.66 6.34
N GLY A 54 1.54 -2.40 6.37
CA GLY A 54 2.48 -2.35 7.51
C GLY A 54 3.19 -1.00 7.59
N HIS A 55 3.36 -0.47 8.80
CA HIS A 55 3.81 0.91 9.03
C HIS A 55 5.13 1.26 8.32
N ASN A 56 6.14 0.37 8.35
CA ASN A 56 7.41 0.61 7.67
C ASN A 56 7.24 0.80 6.15
N SER A 57 6.47 -0.09 5.51
CA SER A 57 6.23 -0.01 4.06
C SER A 57 5.42 1.23 3.68
N ILE A 58 4.53 1.68 4.56
CA ILE A 58 3.79 2.93 4.39
C ILE A 58 4.74 4.13 4.41
N ILE A 59 5.62 4.22 5.42
CA ILE A 59 6.57 5.33 5.54
C ILE A 59 7.53 5.37 4.34
N GLU A 60 8.01 4.21 3.89
CA GLU A 60 8.85 4.13 2.68
C GLU A 60 8.11 4.64 1.43
N ALA A 61 6.85 4.24 1.25
CA ALA A 61 6.04 4.67 0.11
C ALA A 61 5.74 6.19 0.16
N ILE A 62 5.44 6.72 1.34
CA ILE A 62 5.25 8.16 1.54
C ILE A 62 6.55 8.92 1.22
N CYS A 63 7.70 8.48 1.72
CA CYS A 63 8.98 9.12 1.45
C CYS A 63 9.36 9.09 -0.04
N ALA A 64 8.94 8.05 -0.76
CA ALA A 64 9.08 7.94 -2.21
C ALA A 64 8.00 8.71 -3.00
N GLY A 65 6.92 9.16 -2.35
CA GLY A 65 5.79 9.84 -3.00
C GLY A 65 4.95 8.92 -3.88
N VAL A 66 4.81 7.66 -3.48
CA VAL A 66 4.08 6.62 -4.22
C VAL A 66 2.73 6.37 -3.54
N PRO A 67 1.60 6.55 -4.24
CA PRO A 67 0.28 6.24 -3.69
C PRO A 67 0.07 4.73 -3.59
N MET A 68 -0.82 4.33 -2.68
CA MET A 68 -0.94 2.93 -2.25
C MET A 68 -2.31 2.31 -2.58
N ILE A 69 -2.33 1.00 -2.75
CA ILE A 69 -3.54 0.17 -2.66
C ILE A 69 -3.31 -0.76 -1.47
N CYS A 70 -4.11 -0.62 -0.43
CA CYS A 70 -3.96 -1.39 0.80
C CYS A 70 -4.74 -2.70 0.72
N TRP A 71 -4.08 -3.82 0.96
CA TRP A 71 -4.68 -5.14 1.14
C TRP A 71 -4.33 -5.67 2.55
N PRO A 72 -4.93 -5.10 3.60
CA PRO A 72 -4.58 -5.46 4.97
C PRO A 72 -5.01 -6.88 5.31
N PHE A 73 -4.20 -7.59 6.09
CA PHE A 73 -4.50 -8.96 6.52
C PHE A 73 -4.29 -9.23 8.02
N SER A 74 -3.55 -8.38 8.76
CA SER A 74 -3.29 -8.61 10.19
C SER A 74 -2.90 -7.35 10.98
N PHE A 75 -2.79 -7.50 12.31
CA PHE A 75 -2.31 -6.48 13.26
C PHE A 75 -2.99 -5.12 13.11
N ASP A 76 -2.19 -4.06 13.06
CA ASP A 76 -2.56 -2.65 12.89
C ASP A 76 -2.85 -2.27 11.43
N GLN A 77 -2.60 -3.17 10.48
CA GLN A 77 -2.74 -2.89 9.04
C GLN A 77 -4.14 -2.38 8.63
N PRO A 78 -5.26 -2.91 9.15
CA PRO A 78 -6.58 -2.37 8.83
C PRO A 78 -6.75 -0.92 9.32
N LEU A 79 -6.20 -0.57 10.48
CA LEU A 79 -6.27 0.80 11.01
C LEU A 79 -5.40 1.75 10.19
N ASN A 80 -4.21 1.31 9.79
CA ASN A 80 -3.35 2.06 8.89
C ASN A 80 -4.03 2.30 7.53
N ALA A 81 -4.67 1.28 6.96
CA ALA A 81 -5.41 1.41 5.71
C ALA A 81 -6.53 2.46 5.82
N ILE A 82 -7.33 2.43 6.90
CA ILE A 82 -8.36 3.44 7.19
C ILE A 82 -7.77 4.84 7.24
N HIS A 83 -6.66 5.02 7.95
CA HIS A 83 -6.04 6.33 8.09
C HIS A 83 -5.54 6.88 6.73
N LEU A 84 -4.93 6.01 5.92
CA LEU A 84 -4.42 6.38 4.59
C LEU A 84 -5.52 6.68 3.58
N THR A 85 -6.66 5.98 3.64
CA THR A 85 -7.77 6.16 2.72
C THR A 85 -8.68 7.33 3.12
N GLU A 86 -9.12 7.38 4.37
CA GLU A 86 -10.15 8.32 4.84
C GLU A 86 -9.56 9.67 5.25
N ASN A 87 -8.43 9.67 5.97
CA ASN A 87 -7.90 10.91 6.57
C ASN A 87 -6.87 11.59 5.67
N LEU A 88 -5.97 10.81 5.07
CA LEU A 88 -4.87 11.34 4.25
C LEU A 88 -5.20 11.36 2.75
N ASN A 89 -6.18 10.55 2.32
CA ASN A 89 -6.56 10.40 0.92
C ASN A 89 -5.35 10.14 -0.01
N VAL A 90 -4.49 9.19 0.37
CA VAL A 90 -3.28 8.77 -0.39
C VAL A 90 -3.31 7.31 -0.83
N ALA A 91 -4.38 6.59 -0.48
CA ALA A 91 -4.52 5.18 -0.79
C ALA A 91 -5.96 4.78 -1.15
N TYR A 92 -6.10 3.59 -1.71
CA TYR A 92 -7.33 2.78 -1.70
C TYR A 92 -7.19 1.61 -0.72
N GLU A 93 -8.30 0.94 -0.40
CA GLU A 93 -8.31 -0.30 0.38
C GLU A 93 -9.16 -1.36 -0.32
N ILE A 94 -8.68 -2.60 -0.31
CA ILE A 94 -9.38 -3.78 -0.81
C ILE A 94 -10.15 -4.41 0.36
N PHE A 95 -11.48 -4.25 0.38
CA PHE A 95 -12.37 -4.77 1.41
C PHE A 95 -12.77 -6.20 1.18
N GLN A 96 -13.04 -6.55 -0.08
CA GLN A 96 -13.50 -7.87 -0.47
C GLN A 96 -12.41 -8.92 -0.27
N GLY A 97 -11.14 -8.51 -0.18
CA GLY A 97 -9.99 -9.38 0.10
C GLY A 97 -9.85 -9.81 1.56
N ARG A 98 -10.77 -9.39 2.45
CA ARG A 98 -10.79 -9.78 3.86
C ARG A 98 -11.29 -11.22 4.03
N THR A 99 -10.76 -11.91 5.03
CA THR A 99 -11.12 -13.29 5.36
C THR A 99 -11.38 -13.48 6.86
N GLY A 100 -11.94 -14.63 7.24
CA GLY A 100 -12.16 -15.00 8.64
C GLY A 100 -13.00 -13.95 9.39
N PRO A 101 -12.56 -13.46 10.58
CA PRO A 101 -13.26 -12.40 11.32
C PRO A 101 -13.44 -11.09 10.53
N GLY A 102 -12.65 -10.88 9.48
CA GLY A 102 -12.74 -9.71 8.60
C GLY A 102 -13.98 -9.68 7.70
N LEU A 103 -14.75 -10.77 7.64
CA LEU A 103 -16.04 -10.83 6.93
C LEU A 103 -17.23 -10.28 7.75
N LYS A 104 -16.99 -9.86 9.00
CA LYS A 104 -18.01 -9.18 9.79
C LYS A 104 -18.33 -7.80 9.20
N PRO A 105 -19.51 -7.23 9.50
CA PRO A 105 -19.86 -5.88 9.08
C PRO A 105 -18.76 -4.86 9.42
N ILE A 106 -18.32 -4.12 8.41
CA ILE A 106 -17.36 -3.03 8.59
C ILE A 106 -18.15 -1.79 8.98
N HIS A 107 -18.08 -1.40 10.26
CA HIS A 107 -18.93 -0.35 10.82
C HIS A 107 -18.96 0.95 10.00
N ARG A 108 -17.80 1.41 9.49
CA ARG A 108 -17.74 2.64 8.68
C ARG A 108 -18.34 2.51 7.28
N LEU A 109 -18.50 1.29 6.75
CA LEU A 109 -19.11 1.05 5.44
C LEU A 109 -20.57 0.60 5.55
N GLY A 110 -21.03 0.25 6.77
CA GLY A 110 -22.37 -0.28 7.00
C GLY A 110 -22.64 -1.66 6.36
N LYS A 111 -21.64 -2.29 5.75
CA LYS A 111 -21.76 -3.59 5.06
C LYS A 111 -20.61 -4.53 5.39
N ALA A 112 -20.90 -5.83 5.34
CA ALA A 112 -19.91 -6.89 5.39
C ALA A 112 -19.30 -7.11 3.99
N PRO A 113 -18.02 -7.49 3.88
CA PRO A 113 -17.49 -8.03 2.63
C PRO A 113 -18.21 -9.33 2.26
N GLU A 114 -18.44 -9.53 0.97
CA GLU A 114 -18.91 -10.82 0.45
C GLU A 114 -17.79 -11.86 0.52
N GLY A 115 -16.54 -11.44 0.35
CA GLY A 115 -15.37 -12.31 0.47
C GLY A 115 -15.26 -13.37 -0.63
N THR A 116 -15.93 -13.19 -1.76
CA THR A 116 -15.87 -14.10 -2.89
C THR A 116 -14.76 -13.70 -3.86
N LEU A 117 -14.26 -14.66 -4.64
CA LEU A 117 -13.26 -14.35 -5.65
C LEU A 117 -13.76 -13.33 -6.68
N ASP A 118 -15.05 -13.35 -7.02
CA ASP A 118 -15.63 -12.43 -7.99
C ASP A 118 -15.84 -11.04 -7.40
N SER A 119 -16.23 -10.92 -6.13
CA SER A 119 -16.31 -9.61 -5.47
C SER A 119 -14.93 -8.96 -5.33
N VAL A 120 -13.88 -9.74 -5.04
CA VAL A 120 -12.49 -9.26 -5.03
C VAL A 120 -12.04 -8.77 -6.40
N LYS A 121 -12.35 -9.53 -7.48
CA LYS A 121 -12.00 -9.12 -8.84
C LYS A 121 -12.69 -7.82 -9.23
N GLU A 122 -13.96 -7.66 -8.87
CA GLU A 122 -14.74 -6.48 -9.22
C GLU A 122 -14.22 -5.23 -8.51
N GLU A 123 -14.03 -5.32 -7.19
CA GLU A 123 -13.43 -4.24 -6.41
C GLU A 123 -12.03 -3.88 -6.91
N ALA A 124 -11.20 -4.88 -7.23
CA ALA A 124 -9.87 -4.62 -7.78
C ALA A 124 -9.91 -3.90 -9.14
N ARG A 125 -10.88 -4.21 -10.00
CA ARG A 125 -11.07 -3.50 -11.28
C ARG A 125 -11.50 -2.06 -11.05
N GLU A 126 -12.48 -1.83 -10.18
CA GLU A 126 -12.96 -0.50 -9.83
C GLU A 126 -11.83 0.37 -9.25
N ILE A 127 -11.08 -0.17 -8.29
CA ILE A 127 -9.91 0.51 -7.71
C ILE A 127 -8.89 0.85 -8.79
N LEU A 128 -8.57 -0.07 -9.70
CA LEU A 128 -7.61 0.20 -10.77
C LEU A 128 -8.13 1.27 -11.74
N LEU A 129 -9.41 1.27 -12.11
CA LEU A 129 -10.01 2.31 -12.93
C LEU A 129 -9.88 3.69 -12.26
N ASN A 130 -10.20 3.79 -10.96
CA ASN A 130 -10.07 5.03 -10.19
C ASN A 130 -8.61 5.46 -10.04
N ALA A 131 -7.72 4.51 -9.76
CA ALA A 131 -6.28 4.72 -9.57
C ALA A 131 -5.56 5.21 -10.84
N PHE A 132 -6.07 4.87 -12.02
CA PHE A 132 -5.56 5.38 -13.29
C PHE A 132 -6.42 6.53 -13.88
N GLY A 133 -7.41 7.01 -13.12
CA GLY A 133 -8.24 8.17 -13.46
C GLY A 133 -7.91 9.41 -12.62
N GLU A 134 -8.84 10.37 -12.60
CA GLU A 134 -8.69 11.64 -11.89
C GLU A 134 -8.47 11.47 -10.38
N ASP A 135 -9.12 10.47 -9.77
CA ASP A 135 -8.96 10.21 -8.35
C ASP A 135 -7.55 9.74 -8.01
N GLY A 136 -6.96 8.89 -8.86
CA GLY A 136 -5.57 8.50 -8.75
C GLY A 136 -4.59 9.65 -8.90
N ILE A 137 -4.89 10.63 -9.76
CA ILE A 137 -4.10 11.88 -9.89
C ILE A 137 -4.13 12.64 -8.57
N ARG A 138 -5.32 12.86 -7.99
CA ARG A 138 -5.47 13.55 -6.69
C ARG A 138 -4.72 12.84 -5.56
N LYS A 139 -4.81 11.51 -5.47
CA LYS A 139 -4.07 10.73 -4.46
C LYS A 139 -2.56 10.86 -4.64
N ARG A 140 -2.07 10.95 -5.88
CA ARG A 140 -0.65 11.21 -6.18
C ARG A 140 -0.22 12.62 -5.74
N GLU A 141 -1.04 13.63 -5.96
CA GLU A 141 -0.77 15.00 -5.46
C GLU A 141 -0.72 15.02 -3.92
N ASN A 142 -1.70 14.37 -3.28
CA ASN A 142 -1.76 14.27 -1.82
C ASN A 142 -0.53 13.58 -1.22
N VAL A 143 -0.07 12.46 -1.81
CA VAL A 143 1.11 11.76 -1.30
C VAL A 143 2.40 12.55 -1.55
N GLN A 144 2.50 13.35 -2.62
CA GLN A 144 3.63 14.26 -2.82
C GLN A 144 3.65 15.39 -1.79
N ALA A 145 2.48 15.98 -1.48
CA ALA A 145 2.36 16.96 -0.40
C ALA A 145 2.68 16.36 0.97
N LEU A 146 2.28 15.11 1.22
CA LEU A 146 2.60 14.39 2.44
C LEU A 146 4.11 14.07 2.52
N ARG A 147 4.71 13.60 1.41
CA ARG A 147 6.14 13.36 1.28
C ARG A 147 6.94 14.60 1.69
N GLN A 148 6.60 15.76 1.15
CA GLN A 148 7.31 17.00 1.45
C GLN A 148 7.27 17.29 2.95
N ARG A 149 6.09 17.24 3.57
CA ARG A 149 5.92 17.43 5.02
C ARG A 149 6.73 16.42 5.84
N THR A 150 6.74 15.15 5.43
CA THR A 150 7.51 14.10 6.09
C THR A 150 9.02 14.34 6.00
N LEU A 151 9.52 14.80 4.84
CA LEU A 151 10.94 15.13 4.67
C LEU A 151 11.33 16.38 5.45
N ASP A 152 10.47 17.40 5.48
CA ASP A 152 10.70 18.64 6.22
C ASP A 152 10.75 18.38 7.74
N ALA A 153 9.85 17.55 8.26
CA ALA A 153 9.83 17.14 9.67
C ALA A 153 11.12 16.41 10.10
N ARG A 154 11.77 15.70 9.18
CA ARG A 154 13.04 14.98 9.40
C ARG A 154 14.28 15.81 9.05
N SER A 155 14.11 17.03 8.56
CA SER A 155 15.24 17.90 8.23
C SER A 155 16.00 18.31 9.49
N LYS A 156 17.22 18.86 9.33
CA LYS A 156 18.04 19.33 10.47
C LYS A 156 17.32 20.28 11.43
N ARG A 157 16.33 21.03 10.94
CA ARG A 157 15.50 21.97 11.73
C ARG A 157 14.04 21.53 11.80
N GLY A 158 13.76 20.27 11.44
CA GLY A 158 12.43 19.70 11.42
C GLY A 158 11.95 19.31 12.81
N THR A 159 10.64 19.20 12.96
CA THR A 159 9.99 18.89 14.24
C THR A 159 10.42 17.54 14.80
N SER A 160 10.48 16.48 13.98
CA SER A 160 10.90 15.15 14.46
C SER A 160 12.36 15.13 14.93
N THR A 161 13.26 15.88 14.28
CA THR A 161 14.65 16.01 14.73
C THR A 161 14.74 16.80 16.03
N HIS A 162 13.95 17.88 16.17
CA HIS A 162 13.85 18.64 17.40
C HIS A 162 13.34 17.78 18.56
N ASP A 163 12.25 17.04 18.37
CA ASP A 163 11.63 16.20 19.40
C ASP A 163 12.59 15.10 19.89
N ILE A 164 13.40 14.53 18.99
CA ILE A 164 14.46 13.59 19.37
C ILE A 164 15.50 14.28 20.27
N HIS A 165 15.97 15.48 19.93
CA HIS A 165 16.92 16.19 20.78
C HIS A 165 16.33 16.52 22.15
N VAL A 166 15.09 17.02 22.19
CA VAL A 166 14.38 17.31 23.45
C VAL A 166 14.27 16.04 24.30
N PHE A 167 13.90 14.90 23.71
CA PHE A 167 13.85 13.63 24.43
C PHE A 167 15.24 13.22 24.96
N LEU A 168 16.29 13.34 24.15
CA LEU A 168 17.65 13.00 24.56
C LEU A 168 18.16 13.89 25.71
N ASP A 169 17.73 15.15 25.76
CA ASP A 169 18.06 16.06 26.86
C ASP A 169 17.34 15.70 28.19
N THR A 170 16.36 14.77 28.17
CA THR A 170 15.69 14.26 29.38
C THR A 170 16.33 13.02 29.99
N LEU A 171 17.30 12.39 29.29
CA LEU A 171 18.00 11.18 29.74
C LEU A 171 19.18 11.52 30.66
#